data_AF-A0AB40BZV2-F1
#
_entry.id   AF-A0AB40BZV2-F1
#
_cell.length_a   1.000
_cell.length_b   1.000
_cell.length_c   1.000
_cell.angle_alpha   90.00
_cell.angle_beta   90.00
_cell.angle_gamma   90.00
#
_symmetry.space_group_name_H-M   'P 1'
#
loop_
_entity.id
_entity.type
_entity.pdbx_description
1 polymer ?
#
loop_
_entity_poly.entity_id
_entity_poly.type
_entity_poly.pdbx_seq_one_letter_code
_entity_poly.pdbx_strand_id
1 'polypeptide(L)'
;MAASSSRSIPLNIYLDDSPFTKPDICRQLINDGRQALADGVKSRGQQAFIEYARKVMVSCEQSSINSFHLRFSNPGDYIAHANEWIRVAGRTRSVMELDLDFSDVNLHDKFPEGNNACAELVSDFYDMYRSSLDTLKLTGCNFDPAKLKEYKHLHNVIIARIAMEDEMLQELIKNCDHLEDLSLIRLTSLYLIRIADEKGALKRLTIEHCHSEDTGLVEIEARNLKYFKYFGRVKLFTIEAPRVEEAVFDFSSEENFTGDEGCLLSGVISSFVTAKEITVCSYTIQVLPHGDDPLRLSASNQMLRHLILKKVAMHPNELPGVVLLLRSYPELENLTVTMDDVKQIEGFTYPFDNRPANAAAFWALQITTITCLNRHLKKVTVQGFKGTANELAFLKFLLRKSNVLKDMILEVASDGNIENRNRYMGLAQTLHGLNNASPDVTTTIR
;
A
#
# COMPACT_ATOMS: atom_id res chain seq x y z
N MET A 1 56.15 2.57 -3.03
CA MET A 1 55.18 3.66 -3.24
C MET A 1 53.80 3.05 -3.12
N ALA A 2 53.12 3.27 -2.00
CA ALA A 2 51.74 2.87 -1.82
C ALA A 2 50.86 3.83 -2.63
N ALA A 3 50.25 3.34 -3.72
CA ALA A 3 49.24 4.09 -4.43
C ALA A 3 48.02 4.19 -3.51
N SER A 4 47.77 5.39 -2.98
CA SER A 4 46.52 5.73 -2.31
C SER A 4 45.40 5.60 -3.32
N SER A 5 44.67 4.49 -3.32
CA SER A 5 43.39 4.37 -4.00
C SER A 5 42.44 5.36 -3.33
N SER A 6 42.27 6.54 -3.93
CA SER A 6 41.12 7.38 -3.64
C SER A 6 39.89 6.54 -3.99
N ARG A 7 39.21 5.99 -2.99
CA ARG A 7 37.91 5.34 -3.18
C ARG A 7 36.98 6.44 -3.69
N SER A 8 36.74 6.48 -5.00
CA SER A 8 35.69 7.32 -5.58
C SER A 8 34.39 6.96 -4.88
N ILE A 9 33.70 7.97 -4.36
CA ILE A 9 32.38 7.78 -3.75
C ILE A 9 31.47 7.20 -4.84
N PRO A 10 30.84 6.03 -4.62
CA PRO A 10 29.93 5.45 -5.60
C PRO A 10 28.80 6.44 -5.95
N LEU A 11 28.51 6.58 -7.23
CA LEU A 11 27.48 7.48 -7.73
C LEU A 11 26.09 6.83 -7.61
N ASN A 12 25.09 7.67 -7.37
CA ASN A 12 23.69 7.31 -7.51
C ASN A 12 23.15 8.11 -8.70
N ILE A 13 22.74 7.42 -9.76
CA ILE A 13 22.27 8.04 -11.00
C ILE A 13 20.74 8.08 -10.99
N TYR A 14 20.18 9.26 -11.27
CA TYR A 14 18.75 9.47 -11.42
C TYR A 14 18.48 10.16 -12.75
N LEU A 15 17.81 9.45 -13.66
CA LEU A 15 17.38 9.94 -14.96
C LEU A 15 15.86 9.87 -15.03
N ASP A 16 15.23 11.00 -15.30
CA ASP A 16 13.77 11.13 -15.31
C ASP A 16 13.32 12.04 -16.46
N ASP A 17 12.50 11.50 -17.34
CA ASP A 17 12.01 12.19 -18.53
C ASP A 17 10.83 13.15 -18.25
N SER A 18 10.17 13.03 -17.09
CA SER A 18 8.95 13.78 -16.77
C SER A 18 9.11 15.31 -16.80
N PRO A 19 10.24 15.93 -16.39
CA PRO A 19 10.43 17.37 -16.51
C PRO A 19 10.51 17.85 -17.97
N PHE A 20 10.86 16.95 -18.89
CA PHE A 20 11.02 17.25 -20.31
C PHE A 20 9.74 16.99 -21.10
N THR A 21 9.02 15.91 -20.77
CA THR A 21 7.83 15.45 -21.53
C THR A 21 6.54 16.13 -21.11
N LYS A 22 6.52 16.85 -19.97
CA LYS A 22 5.38 17.67 -19.51
C LYS A 22 4.05 16.88 -19.48
N PRO A 23 3.97 15.79 -18.70
CA PRO A 23 2.85 14.86 -18.75
C PRO A 23 1.49 15.48 -18.45
N ASP A 24 1.41 16.50 -17.59
CA ASP A 24 0.15 17.22 -17.31
C ASP A 24 -0.38 17.95 -18.55
N ILE A 25 0.51 18.58 -19.32
CA ILE A 25 0.15 19.26 -20.57
C ILE A 25 -0.27 18.23 -21.62
N CYS A 26 0.47 17.13 -21.74
CA CYS A 26 0.08 16.03 -22.64
C CYS A 26 -1.31 15.50 -22.29
N ARG A 27 -1.59 15.21 -21.01
CA ARG A 27 -2.91 14.76 -20.55
C ARG A 27 -4.01 15.78 -20.87
N GLN A 28 -3.79 17.05 -20.62
CA GLN A 28 -4.76 18.10 -20.96
C GLN A 28 -5.05 18.12 -22.46
N LEU A 29 -4.01 18.08 -23.30
CA LEU A 29 -4.16 18.05 -24.75
C LEU A 29 -4.90 16.81 -25.26
N ILE A 30 -4.64 15.64 -24.67
CA ILE A 30 -5.33 14.38 -24.99
C ILE A 30 -6.83 14.52 -24.66
N ASN A 31 -7.16 15.04 -23.47
CA ASN A 31 -8.54 15.27 -23.05
C ASN A 31 -9.27 16.28 -23.95
N ASP A 32 -8.55 17.25 -24.51
CA ASP A 32 -9.08 18.21 -25.48
C ASP A 32 -9.20 17.62 -26.92
N GLY A 33 -8.93 16.32 -27.10
CA GLY A 33 -8.95 15.63 -28.41
C GLY A 33 -7.77 15.98 -29.32
N ARG A 34 -6.69 16.57 -28.78
CA ARG A 34 -5.53 17.08 -29.54
C ARG A 34 -4.34 16.11 -29.48
N GLN A 35 -4.59 14.83 -29.79
CA GLN A 35 -3.61 13.74 -29.67
C GLN A 35 -2.27 14.05 -30.38
N ALA A 36 -2.30 14.43 -31.66
CA ALA A 36 -1.10 14.71 -32.43
C ALA A 36 -0.21 15.83 -31.81
N LEU A 37 -0.82 16.81 -31.14
CA LEU A 37 -0.06 17.85 -30.45
C LEU A 37 0.57 17.32 -29.16
N ALA A 38 -0.17 16.50 -28.39
CA ALA A 38 0.37 15.83 -27.21
C ALA A 38 1.57 14.96 -27.57
N ASP A 39 1.46 14.17 -28.64
CA ASP A 39 2.54 13.32 -29.16
C ASP A 39 3.75 14.16 -29.59
N GLY A 40 3.51 15.29 -30.26
CA GLY A 40 4.57 16.22 -30.66
C GLY A 40 5.25 16.94 -29.49
N VAL A 41 4.55 17.19 -28.38
CA VAL A 41 5.16 17.70 -27.13
C VAL A 41 6.00 16.61 -26.48
N LYS A 42 5.45 15.40 -26.33
CA LYS A 42 6.13 14.25 -25.73
C LYS A 42 7.41 13.92 -26.48
N SER A 43 7.34 13.75 -27.80
CA SER A 43 8.49 13.37 -28.64
C SER A 43 9.64 14.39 -28.57
N ARG A 44 9.34 15.70 -28.60
CA ARG A 44 10.36 16.74 -28.41
C ARG A 44 10.98 16.71 -27.02
N GLY A 45 10.16 16.46 -26.00
CA GLY A 45 10.63 16.27 -24.62
C GLY A 45 11.58 15.08 -24.50
N GLN A 46 11.21 13.93 -25.07
CA GLN A 46 12.03 12.72 -25.06
C GLN A 46 13.39 12.95 -25.77
N GLN A 47 13.41 13.65 -26.90
CA GLN A 47 14.67 14.00 -27.58
C GLN A 47 15.58 14.89 -26.71
N ALA A 48 15.01 15.89 -26.04
CA ALA A 48 15.77 16.74 -25.12
C ALA A 48 16.30 15.95 -23.91
N PHE A 49 15.49 15.03 -23.38
CA PHE A 49 15.88 14.12 -22.31
C PHE A 49 17.02 13.19 -22.75
N ILE A 50 16.97 12.62 -23.95
CA ILE A 50 18.04 11.76 -24.50
C ILE A 50 19.37 12.51 -24.55
N GLU A 51 19.37 13.76 -25.03
CA GLU A 51 20.60 14.56 -25.10
C GLU A 51 21.12 14.93 -23.70
N TYR A 52 20.24 15.16 -22.74
CA TYR A 52 20.60 15.34 -21.34
C TYR A 52 21.22 14.07 -20.74
N ALA A 53 20.52 12.93 -20.83
CA ALA A 53 20.94 11.65 -20.30
C ALA A 53 22.28 11.22 -20.91
N ARG A 54 22.49 11.43 -22.21
CA ARG A 54 23.77 11.16 -22.89
C ARG A 54 24.94 11.91 -22.22
N LYS A 55 24.77 13.19 -21.86
CA LYS A 55 25.81 13.97 -21.18
C LYS A 55 26.10 13.42 -19.78
N VAL A 56 25.05 13.05 -19.03
CA VAL A 56 25.20 12.43 -17.71
C VAL A 56 25.95 11.12 -17.82
N MET A 57 25.56 10.23 -18.74
CA MET A 57 26.18 8.92 -18.87
C MET A 57 27.66 9.00 -19.25
N VAL A 58 28.06 9.91 -20.14
CA VAL A 58 29.49 10.15 -20.47
C VAL A 58 30.29 10.56 -19.23
N SER A 59 29.71 11.37 -18.34
CA SER A 59 30.41 11.77 -17.10
C SER A 59 30.57 10.62 -16.09
N CYS A 60 29.79 9.55 -16.24
CA CYS A 60 29.76 8.42 -15.32
C CYS A 60 30.60 7.21 -15.76
N GLU A 61 31.13 7.17 -16.99
CA GLU A 61 31.81 5.99 -17.57
C GLU A 61 33.00 5.45 -16.76
N GLN A 62 33.63 6.29 -15.93
CA GLN A 62 34.80 5.91 -15.11
C GLN A 62 34.49 5.81 -13.61
N SER A 63 33.23 6.00 -13.22
CA SER A 63 32.82 5.99 -11.81
C SER A 63 32.14 4.68 -11.44
N SER A 64 32.30 4.25 -10.19
CA SER A 64 31.46 3.20 -9.64
C SER A 64 30.04 3.73 -9.47
N ILE A 65 29.03 2.93 -9.84
CA ILE A 65 27.62 3.27 -9.70
C ILE A 65 27.02 2.31 -8.68
N ASN A 66 26.39 2.85 -7.64
CA ASN A 66 25.74 2.09 -6.58
C ASN A 66 24.24 1.91 -6.86
N SER A 67 23.56 2.97 -7.29
CA SER A 67 22.17 2.89 -7.74
C SER A 67 21.97 3.55 -9.10
N PHE A 68 21.09 2.94 -9.91
CA PHE A 68 20.70 3.45 -11.22
C PHE A 68 19.18 3.47 -11.32
N HIS A 69 18.62 4.68 -11.32
CA HIS A 69 17.20 4.93 -11.53
C HIS A 69 16.98 5.57 -12.91
N LEU A 70 16.10 4.96 -13.70
CA LEU A 70 15.69 5.43 -15.01
C LEU A 70 14.17 5.41 -15.14
N ARG A 71 13.57 6.59 -15.17
CA ARG A 71 12.20 6.81 -15.64
C ARG A 71 12.24 7.33 -17.07
N PHE A 72 11.73 6.54 -18.00
CA PHE A 72 11.62 6.91 -19.41
C PHE A 72 10.26 6.47 -19.96
N SER A 73 9.29 7.35 -19.85
CA SER A 73 7.87 7.07 -20.08
C SER A 73 7.59 6.64 -21.54
N ASN A 74 7.20 5.37 -21.75
CA ASN A 74 6.87 4.75 -23.04
C ASN A 74 7.87 5.17 -24.16
N PRO A 75 9.08 4.59 -24.15
CA PRO A 75 10.18 5.05 -24.97
C PRO A 75 10.02 4.74 -26.47
N GLY A 76 9.17 3.77 -26.83
CA GLY A 76 8.94 3.39 -28.23
C GLY A 76 10.25 3.19 -29.00
N ASP A 77 10.41 3.92 -30.11
CA ASP A 77 11.60 3.86 -30.96
C ASP A 77 12.91 4.28 -30.26
N TYR A 78 12.82 4.98 -29.11
CA TYR A 78 13.99 5.44 -28.35
C TYR A 78 14.51 4.42 -27.33
N ILE A 79 13.93 3.22 -27.24
CA ILE A 79 14.32 2.19 -26.26
C ILE A 79 15.81 1.80 -26.37
N ALA A 80 16.40 1.89 -27.56
CA ALA A 80 17.81 1.60 -27.77
C ALA A 80 18.74 2.51 -26.92
N HIS A 81 18.35 3.77 -26.69
CA HIS A 81 19.10 4.69 -25.84
C HIS A 81 19.04 4.28 -24.37
N ALA A 82 17.84 3.92 -23.88
CA ALA A 82 17.66 3.39 -22.53
C ALA A 82 18.54 2.17 -22.31
N ASN A 83 18.52 1.24 -23.25
CA ASN A 83 19.29 0.01 -23.17
C ASN A 83 20.80 0.27 -23.07
N GLU A 84 21.32 1.25 -23.80
CA GLU A 84 22.73 1.62 -23.70
C GLU A 84 23.08 2.25 -22.34
N TRP A 85 22.22 3.11 -21.79
CA TRP A 85 22.47 3.71 -20.49
C TRP A 85 22.49 2.66 -19.37
N ILE A 86 21.55 1.71 -19.41
CA ILE A 86 21.52 0.59 -18.48
C ILE A 86 22.79 -0.27 -18.67
N ARG A 87 23.24 -0.53 -19.91
CA ARG A 87 24.52 -1.24 -20.15
C ARG A 87 25.71 -0.52 -19.55
N VAL A 88 25.83 0.80 -19.75
CA VAL A 88 26.92 1.61 -19.17
C VAL A 88 26.92 1.49 -17.65
N ALA A 89 25.75 1.54 -17.01
CA ALA A 89 25.65 1.33 -15.56
C ALA A 89 26.07 -0.08 -15.14
N GLY A 90 25.58 -1.12 -15.83
CA GLY A 90 25.88 -2.51 -15.56
C GLY A 90 27.35 -2.89 -15.73
N ARG A 91 28.09 -2.24 -16.65
CA ARG A 91 29.54 -2.46 -16.84
C ARG A 91 30.36 -2.21 -15.56
N THR A 92 29.86 -1.38 -14.63
CA THR A 92 30.54 -1.13 -13.36
C THR A 92 30.53 -2.33 -12.41
N ARG A 93 29.58 -3.26 -12.57
CA ARG A 93 29.35 -4.43 -11.70
C ARG A 93 29.26 -4.10 -10.20
N SER A 94 28.94 -2.85 -9.86
CA SER A 94 28.79 -2.36 -8.50
C SER A 94 27.37 -1.90 -8.19
N VAL A 95 26.46 -1.96 -9.16
CA VAL A 95 25.07 -1.52 -8.99
C VAL A 95 24.35 -2.50 -8.08
N MET A 96 23.89 -1.99 -6.94
CA MET A 96 23.12 -2.70 -5.94
C MET A 96 21.62 -2.44 -6.11
N GLU A 97 21.23 -1.27 -6.62
CA GLU A 97 19.82 -0.94 -6.89
C GLU A 97 19.62 -0.55 -8.34
N LEU A 98 18.73 -1.28 -9.02
CA LEU A 98 18.31 -1.00 -10.39
C LEU A 98 16.80 -0.73 -10.40
N ASP A 99 16.42 0.48 -10.81
CA ASP A 99 15.03 0.92 -10.87
C ASP A 99 14.71 1.45 -12.27
N LEU A 100 13.85 0.71 -12.98
CA LEU A 100 13.47 1.00 -14.36
C LEU A 100 11.96 1.21 -14.43
N ASP A 101 11.55 2.41 -14.85
CA ASP A 101 10.16 2.77 -15.08
C ASP A 101 9.94 3.22 -16.53
N PHE A 102 9.31 2.36 -17.32
CA PHE A 102 8.91 2.63 -18.69
C PHE A 102 7.41 2.86 -18.85
N SER A 103 6.66 2.92 -17.75
CA SER A 103 5.20 3.04 -17.82
C SER A 103 4.74 4.34 -18.49
N ASP A 104 3.68 4.26 -19.29
CA ASP A 104 3.10 5.47 -19.87
C ASP A 104 2.22 6.20 -18.84
N VAL A 105 2.65 7.40 -18.47
CA VAL A 105 1.94 8.34 -17.59
C VAL A 105 0.64 8.89 -18.19
N ASN A 106 0.42 8.75 -19.50
CA ASN A 106 -0.77 9.27 -20.17
C ASN A 106 -1.91 8.25 -20.24
N LEU A 107 -1.63 6.97 -19.96
CA LEU A 107 -2.67 5.95 -19.85
C LEU A 107 -3.36 6.14 -18.49
N HIS A 108 -4.64 6.51 -18.53
CA HIS A 108 -5.48 6.78 -17.36
C HIS A 108 -5.35 5.70 -16.27
N ASP A 109 -5.61 6.06 -15.01
CA ASP A 109 -5.69 5.14 -13.86
C ASP A 109 -6.70 3.98 -14.04
N LYS A 110 -7.58 4.08 -15.04
CA LYS A 110 -8.26 2.92 -15.60
C LYS A 110 -7.24 2.15 -16.43
N PHE A 111 -6.41 1.33 -15.77
CA PHE A 111 -5.58 0.33 -16.42
C PHE A 111 -6.45 -0.41 -17.44
N PRO A 112 -6.33 -0.10 -18.74
CA PRO A 112 -7.14 -0.79 -19.73
C PRO A 112 -6.67 -2.23 -19.75
N GLU A 113 -7.62 -3.16 -19.76
CA GLU A 113 -7.36 -4.57 -20.00
C GLU A 113 -6.47 -4.70 -21.26
N GLY A 114 -5.31 -5.35 -21.10
CA GLY A 114 -4.39 -5.64 -22.21
C GLY A 114 -3.26 -4.63 -22.49
N ASN A 115 -2.94 -3.72 -21.58
CA ASN A 115 -1.76 -2.86 -21.77
C ASN A 115 -0.45 -3.61 -21.48
N ASN A 116 0.23 -4.01 -22.55
CA ASN A 116 1.53 -4.68 -22.52
C ASN A 116 2.62 -3.74 -21.97
N ALA A 117 3.64 -4.31 -21.33
CA ALA A 117 4.82 -3.55 -20.93
C ALA A 117 5.40 -2.76 -22.11
N CYS A 118 5.89 -1.55 -21.84
CA CYS A 118 6.42 -0.65 -22.87
C CYS A 118 7.86 -0.98 -23.25
N ALA A 119 8.50 -1.91 -22.52
CA ALA A 119 9.87 -2.35 -22.73
C ALA A 119 10.04 -3.80 -22.26
N GLU A 120 11.17 -4.39 -22.66
CA GLU A 120 11.63 -5.70 -22.20
C GLU A 120 13.09 -5.59 -21.75
N LEU A 121 13.42 -6.27 -20.65
CA LEU A 121 14.78 -6.37 -20.14
C LEU A 121 15.61 -7.28 -21.07
N VAL A 122 16.52 -6.68 -21.85
CA VAL A 122 17.41 -7.41 -22.77
C VAL A 122 18.32 -8.43 -22.06
N SER A 123 18.70 -9.49 -22.78
CA SER A 123 19.46 -10.64 -22.25
C SER A 123 20.76 -10.28 -21.53
N ASP A 124 21.51 -9.32 -22.06
CA ASP A 124 22.84 -8.99 -21.52
C ASP A 124 22.76 -8.37 -20.12
N PHE A 125 21.60 -7.81 -19.74
CA PHE A 125 21.39 -7.26 -18.40
C PHE A 125 21.57 -8.32 -17.34
N TYR A 126 21.05 -9.52 -17.59
CA TYR A 126 21.06 -10.57 -16.57
C TYR A 126 22.48 -10.93 -16.15
N ASP A 127 23.45 -10.91 -17.07
CA ASP A 127 24.85 -11.21 -16.73
C ASP A 127 25.58 -10.04 -16.06
N MET A 128 25.24 -8.80 -16.41
CA MET A 128 25.93 -7.60 -15.89
C MET A 128 25.61 -7.33 -14.42
N TYR A 129 24.37 -7.56 -13.98
CA TYR A 129 23.89 -7.16 -12.65
C TYR A 129 23.90 -8.29 -11.61
N ARG A 130 24.00 -9.54 -12.07
CA ARG A 130 23.86 -10.75 -11.26
C ARG A 130 24.73 -10.84 -10.01
N SER A 131 25.93 -10.27 -10.03
CA SER A 131 26.88 -10.40 -8.91
C SER A 131 26.74 -9.34 -7.82
N SER A 132 25.98 -8.26 -8.07
CA SER A 132 25.93 -7.11 -7.16
C SER A 132 24.51 -6.68 -6.79
N LEU A 133 23.52 -7.01 -7.63
CA LEU A 133 22.17 -6.47 -7.48
C LEU A 133 21.48 -7.01 -6.22
N ASP A 134 21.06 -6.07 -5.38
CA ASP A 134 20.31 -6.29 -4.16
C ASP A 134 18.82 -6.00 -4.32
N THR A 135 18.51 -4.92 -5.05
CA THR A 135 17.16 -4.43 -5.26
C THR A 135 16.88 -4.24 -6.75
N LEU A 136 15.82 -4.90 -7.24
CA LEU A 136 15.32 -4.79 -8.61
C LEU A 136 13.91 -4.21 -8.61
N LYS A 137 13.72 -3.06 -9.26
CA LYS A 137 12.40 -2.44 -9.46
C LYS A 137 12.13 -2.31 -10.94
N LEU A 138 11.04 -2.92 -11.40
CA LEU A 138 10.64 -2.93 -12.81
C LEU A 138 9.19 -2.45 -12.91
N THR A 139 8.99 -1.30 -13.56
CA THR A 139 7.67 -0.72 -13.81
C THR A 139 7.43 -0.62 -15.32
N GLY A 140 6.42 -1.32 -15.84
CA GLY A 140 6.15 -1.34 -17.28
C GLY A 140 7.28 -1.97 -18.11
N CYS A 141 8.07 -2.87 -17.51
CA CYS A 141 9.19 -3.56 -18.13
C CYS A 141 9.01 -5.08 -17.99
N ASN A 142 8.84 -5.78 -19.12
CA ASN A 142 8.85 -7.24 -19.13
C ASN A 142 10.24 -7.78 -18.79
N PHE A 143 10.28 -8.94 -18.16
CA PHE A 143 11.49 -9.63 -17.79
C PHE A 143 11.24 -11.14 -17.77
N ASP A 144 12.33 -11.90 -17.69
CA ASP A 144 12.37 -13.35 -17.67
C ASP A 144 12.77 -13.79 -16.25
N PRO A 145 11.82 -14.26 -15.43
CA PRO A 145 12.09 -14.67 -14.06
C PRO A 145 13.08 -15.84 -13.95
N ALA A 146 13.16 -16.69 -14.98
CA ALA A 146 14.08 -17.82 -15.01
C ALA A 146 15.55 -17.39 -14.96
N LYS A 147 15.87 -16.21 -15.51
CA LYS A 147 17.23 -15.66 -15.53
C LYS A 147 17.68 -15.04 -14.20
N LEU A 148 16.78 -14.90 -13.22
CA LEU A 148 17.12 -14.38 -11.89
C LEU A 148 17.69 -15.46 -10.94
N LYS A 149 17.73 -16.73 -11.36
CA LYS A 149 18.14 -17.86 -10.52
C LYS A 149 19.49 -17.70 -9.83
N GLU A 150 20.42 -17.00 -10.47
CA GLU A 150 21.80 -16.95 -10.02
C GLU A 150 22.15 -15.64 -9.29
N TYR A 151 21.13 -14.84 -8.96
CA TYR A 151 21.25 -13.57 -8.24
C TYR A 151 21.32 -13.80 -6.73
N LYS A 152 22.52 -14.08 -6.23
CA LYS A 152 22.74 -14.43 -4.81
C LYS A 152 22.53 -13.28 -3.82
N HIS A 153 22.51 -12.05 -4.32
CA HIS A 153 22.37 -10.86 -3.49
C HIS A 153 21.00 -10.21 -3.61
N LEU A 154 20.11 -10.72 -4.48
CA LEU A 154 18.82 -10.08 -4.73
C LEU A 154 17.85 -10.40 -3.58
N HIS A 155 17.66 -9.42 -2.71
CA HIS A 155 16.76 -9.51 -1.55
C HIS A 155 15.43 -8.81 -1.80
N ASN A 156 15.38 -7.80 -2.68
CA ASN A 156 14.18 -6.97 -2.86
C ASN A 156 13.77 -6.94 -4.33
N VAL A 157 12.53 -7.32 -4.61
CA VAL A 157 11.95 -7.28 -5.97
C VAL A 157 10.62 -6.53 -5.95
N ILE A 158 10.52 -5.49 -6.76
CA ILE A 158 9.29 -4.72 -6.97
C ILE A 158 8.94 -4.80 -8.45
N ILE A 159 7.82 -5.45 -8.76
CA ILE A 159 7.30 -5.55 -10.13
C ILE A 159 6.00 -4.79 -10.20
N ALA A 160 5.91 -3.88 -11.16
CA ALA A 160 4.75 -3.02 -11.32
C ALA A 160 4.30 -2.89 -12.78
N ARG A 161 2.97 -2.83 -12.98
CA ARG A 161 2.36 -2.46 -14.27
C ARG A 161 2.81 -3.34 -15.46
N ILE A 162 2.84 -4.66 -15.27
CA ILE A 162 3.10 -5.62 -16.34
C ILE A 162 2.00 -6.68 -16.41
N ALA A 163 1.81 -7.29 -17.58
CA ALA A 163 1.08 -8.54 -17.71
C ALA A 163 1.98 -9.69 -17.24
N MET A 164 1.53 -10.47 -16.27
CA MET A 164 2.29 -11.56 -15.68
C MET A 164 1.38 -12.77 -15.53
N GLU A 165 1.77 -13.88 -16.13
CA GLU A 165 1.06 -15.16 -16.00
C GLU A 165 1.44 -15.84 -14.68
N ASP A 166 0.58 -16.75 -14.21
CA ASP A 166 0.75 -17.46 -12.94
C ASP A 166 2.08 -18.24 -12.92
N GLU A 167 2.48 -18.85 -14.04
CA GLU A 167 3.74 -19.57 -14.23
C GLU A 167 4.96 -18.67 -14.02
N MET A 168 4.95 -17.46 -14.57
CA MET A 168 6.04 -16.50 -14.42
C MET A 168 6.21 -16.09 -12.94
N LEU A 169 5.10 -15.93 -12.22
CA LEU A 169 5.14 -15.63 -10.79
C LEU A 169 5.75 -16.80 -10.00
N GLN A 170 5.38 -18.05 -10.32
CA GLN A 170 5.99 -19.22 -9.69
C GLN A 170 7.48 -19.32 -9.98
N GLU A 171 7.90 -19.02 -11.23
CA GLU A 171 9.32 -18.98 -11.59
C GLU A 171 10.09 -17.92 -10.82
N LEU A 172 9.53 -16.71 -10.65
CA LEU A 172 10.14 -15.64 -9.87
C LEU A 172 10.45 -16.10 -8.43
N ILE A 173 9.44 -16.63 -7.75
CA ILE A 173 9.55 -17.10 -6.36
C ILE A 173 10.55 -18.27 -6.26
N LYS A 174 10.48 -19.20 -7.21
CA LYS A 174 11.35 -20.38 -7.24
C LYS A 174 12.81 -20.03 -7.50
N ASN A 175 13.10 -19.03 -8.32
CA ASN A 175 14.46 -18.72 -8.74
C ASN A 175 15.16 -17.70 -7.82
N CYS A 176 14.44 -16.89 -7.05
CA CYS A 176 15.07 -15.92 -6.13
C CYS A 176 15.27 -16.54 -4.74
N ASP A 177 16.42 -17.21 -4.53
CA ASP A 177 16.74 -17.95 -3.28
C ASP A 177 16.79 -17.10 -2.01
N HIS A 178 17.10 -15.81 -2.13
CA HIS A 178 17.34 -14.88 -1.01
C HIS A 178 16.32 -13.74 -0.94
N LEU A 179 15.18 -13.88 -1.63
CA LEU A 179 14.15 -12.84 -1.69
C LEU A 179 13.50 -12.59 -0.31
N GLU A 180 13.76 -11.43 0.28
CA GLU A 180 13.22 -11.00 1.57
C GLU A 180 12.00 -10.08 1.44
N ASP A 181 11.94 -9.25 0.39
CA ASP A 181 10.83 -8.32 0.11
C ASP A 181 10.33 -8.49 -1.32
N LEU A 182 9.05 -8.84 -1.46
CA LEU A 182 8.38 -8.94 -2.75
C LEU A 182 7.19 -7.98 -2.79
N SER A 183 7.17 -7.12 -3.81
CA SER A 183 6.05 -6.22 -4.08
C SER A 183 5.51 -6.42 -5.50
N LEU A 184 4.23 -6.79 -5.59
CA LEU A 184 3.48 -6.99 -6.83
C LEU A 184 2.45 -5.88 -6.96
N ILE A 185 2.58 -5.01 -7.96
CA ILE A 185 1.78 -3.78 -8.05
C ILE A 185 1.13 -3.66 -9.42
N ARG A 186 -0.20 -3.66 -9.49
CA ARG A 186 -0.96 -3.47 -10.73
C ARG A 186 -0.58 -4.48 -11.81
N LEU A 187 -0.41 -5.75 -11.41
CA LEU A 187 -0.19 -6.84 -12.35
C LEU A 187 -1.53 -7.28 -12.96
N THR A 188 -1.51 -7.62 -14.24
CA THR A 188 -2.66 -8.16 -14.97
C THR A 188 -2.35 -9.59 -15.42
N SER A 189 -3.37 -10.32 -15.88
CA SER A 189 -3.24 -11.69 -16.39
C SER A 189 -2.93 -12.77 -15.35
N LEU A 190 -3.02 -12.44 -14.06
CA LEU A 190 -2.95 -13.41 -12.97
C LEU A 190 -4.35 -13.95 -12.69
N TYR A 191 -4.55 -15.27 -12.70
CA TYR A 191 -5.81 -15.89 -12.26
C TYR A 191 -5.73 -16.31 -10.80
N LEU A 192 -4.58 -16.89 -10.43
CA LEU A 192 -4.23 -17.31 -9.08
C LEU A 192 -2.95 -16.61 -8.63
N ILE A 193 -3.04 -15.82 -7.56
CA ILE A 193 -1.85 -15.27 -6.91
C ILE A 193 -1.38 -16.29 -5.87
N ARG A 194 -0.50 -17.21 -6.28
CA ARG A 194 0.11 -18.21 -5.39
C ARG A 194 1.53 -17.80 -5.00
N ILE A 195 1.77 -17.63 -3.71
CA ILE A 195 3.09 -17.36 -3.13
C ILE A 195 3.50 -18.56 -2.27
N ALA A 196 4.35 -19.43 -2.79
CA ALA A 196 4.87 -20.60 -2.06
C ALA A 196 6.36 -20.42 -1.74
N ASP A 197 6.67 -19.85 -0.58
CA ASP A 197 8.04 -19.63 -0.11
C ASP A 197 8.55 -20.86 0.66
N GLU A 198 8.90 -21.91 -0.09
CA GLU A 198 9.45 -23.16 0.47
C GLU A 198 10.78 -22.95 1.21
N LYS A 199 11.55 -21.92 0.81
CA LYS A 199 12.88 -21.61 1.37
C LYS A 199 12.78 -20.83 2.67
N GLY A 200 11.67 -20.11 2.88
CA GLY A 200 11.43 -19.31 4.07
C GLY A 200 12.27 -18.03 4.11
N ALA A 201 12.67 -17.49 2.96
CA ALA A 201 13.44 -16.25 2.89
C ALA A 201 12.55 -15.00 3.02
N LEU A 202 11.28 -15.10 2.59
CA LEU A 202 10.39 -13.96 2.43
C LEU A 202 9.94 -13.43 3.80
N LYS A 203 10.19 -12.14 4.02
CA LYS A 203 9.84 -11.41 5.26
C LYS A 203 8.74 -10.39 5.01
N ARG A 204 8.66 -9.79 3.81
CA ARG A 204 7.66 -8.77 3.48
C ARG A 204 7.02 -9.10 2.14
N LEU A 205 5.68 -9.04 2.10
CA LEU A 205 4.90 -9.25 0.90
C LEU A 205 3.88 -8.14 0.75
N THR A 206 3.89 -7.49 -0.41
CA THR A 206 2.92 -6.47 -0.81
C THR A 206 2.25 -6.86 -2.12
N ILE A 207 0.92 -6.90 -2.12
CA ILE A 207 0.11 -7.14 -3.32
C ILE A 207 -0.84 -5.96 -3.45
N GLU A 208 -0.73 -5.20 -4.53
CA GLU A 208 -1.55 -4.00 -4.77
C GLU A 208 -2.19 -4.05 -6.15
N HIS A 209 -3.51 -3.86 -6.22
CA HIS A 209 -4.31 -3.74 -7.43
C HIS A 209 -4.01 -4.79 -8.51
N CYS A 210 -3.69 -6.02 -8.10
CA CYS A 210 -3.46 -7.11 -9.05
C CYS A 210 -4.81 -7.70 -9.50
N HIS A 211 -5.08 -7.57 -10.80
CA HIS A 211 -6.37 -7.88 -11.41
C HIS A 211 -6.38 -9.24 -12.10
N SER A 212 -7.48 -9.97 -11.90
CA SER A 212 -7.85 -11.20 -12.59
C SER A 212 -9.20 -10.95 -13.27
N GLU A 213 -9.41 -11.43 -14.50
CA GLU A 213 -10.71 -11.32 -15.19
C GLU A 213 -11.79 -12.19 -14.53
N ASP A 214 -11.38 -13.29 -13.90
CA ASP A 214 -12.24 -14.18 -13.11
C ASP A 214 -12.01 -14.04 -11.61
N THR A 215 -13.00 -14.43 -10.80
CA THR A 215 -13.00 -14.41 -9.32
C THR A 215 -11.69 -14.97 -8.73
N GLY A 216 -10.72 -14.08 -8.49
CA GLY A 216 -9.35 -14.50 -8.21
C GLY A 216 -9.17 -15.08 -6.83
N LEU A 217 -8.26 -16.06 -6.73
CA LEU A 217 -7.81 -16.67 -5.48
C LEU A 217 -6.42 -16.14 -5.11
N VAL A 218 -6.17 -15.95 -3.82
CA VAL A 218 -4.86 -15.61 -3.26
C VAL A 218 -4.44 -16.70 -2.28
N GLU A 219 -3.35 -17.39 -2.60
CA GLU A 219 -2.76 -18.44 -1.77
C GLU A 219 -1.37 -18.01 -1.31
N ILE A 220 -1.13 -18.02 0.00
CA ILE A 220 0.16 -17.61 0.56
C ILE A 220 0.62 -18.68 1.55
N GLU A 221 1.73 -19.34 1.24
CA GLU A 221 2.46 -20.25 2.11
C GLU A 221 3.84 -19.63 2.39
N ALA A 222 3.96 -18.87 3.48
CA ALA A 222 5.17 -18.10 3.79
C ALA A 222 5.45 -18.10 5.30
N ARG A 223 6.23 -19.09 5.76
CA ARG A 223 6.40 -19.38 7.20
C ARG A 223 7.12 -18.29 7.98
N ASN A 224 8.00 -17.52 7.33
CA ASN A 224 8.80 -16.47 7.95
C ASN A 224 8.30 -15.05 7.65
N LEU A 225 7.15 -14.93 6.99
CA LEU A 225 6.55 -13.65 6.65
C LEU A 225 6.27 -12.84 7.93
N LYS A 226 6.72 -11.59 7.95
CA LYS A 226 6.59 -10.64 9.06
C LYS A 226 5.61 -9.53 8.75
N TYR A 227 5.59 -9.09 7.50
CA TYR A 227 4.71 -8.04 7.02
C TYR A 227 3.91 -8.53 5.83
N PHE A 228 2.60 -8.33 5.86
CA PHE A 228 1.72 -8.59 4.74
C PHE A 228 0.85 -7.37 4.44
N LYS A 229 0.82 -6.95 3.17
CA LYS A 229 -0.10 -5.92 2.69
C LYS A 229 -0.87 -6.40 1.48
N TYR A 230 -2.18 -6.27 1.54
CA TYR A 230 -3.08 -6.43 0.41
C TYR A 230 -3.85 -5.13 0.18
N PHE A 231 -3.78 -4.61 -1.04
CA PHE A 231 -4.64 -3.54 -1.53
C PHE A 231 -5.33 -4.01 -2.80
N GLY A 232 -6.65 -4.15 -2.83
CA GLY A 232 -7.34 -4.53 -4.05
C GLY A 232 -8.82 -4.81 -3.84
N ARG A 233 -9.40 -5.56 -4.79
CA ARG A 233 -10.75 -6.11 -4.67
C ARG A 233 -10.77 -7.27 -3.68
N VAL A 234 -11.93 -7.57 -3.10
CA VAL A 234 -12.13 -8.74 -2.25
C VAL A 234 -11.94 -9.99 -3.10
N LYS A 235 -11.14 -10.92 -2.59
CA LYS A 235 -10.81 -12.20 -3.21
C LYS A 235 -11.03 -13.31 -2.20
N LEU A 236 -10.99 -14.56 -2.66
CA LEU A 236 -10.85 -15.69 -1.75
C LEU A 236 -9.38 -15.77 -1.29
N PHE A 237 -9.16 -16.03 0.00
CA PHE A 237 -7.82 -16.09 0.58
C PHE A 237 -7.59 -17.42 1.29
N THR A 238 -6.43 -18.02 1.03
CA THR A 238 -5.88 -19.15 1.79
C THR A 238 -4.48 -18.76 2.25
N ILE A 239 -4.30 -18.52 3.55
CA ILE A 239 -3.05 -17.95 4.07
C ILE A 239 -2.48 -18.80 5.21
N GLU A 240 -1.28 -19.33 4.97
CA GLU A 240 -0.42 -20.00 5.94
C GLU A 240 0.83 -19.14 6.22
N ALA A 241 0.66 -18.13 7.08
CA ALA A 241 1.72 -17.19 7.46
C ALA A 241 1.77 -16.98 8.99
N PRO A 242 2.21 -17.98 9.77
CA PRO A 242 2.05 -18.00 11.23
C PRO A 242 2.89 -16.96 11.99
N ARG A 243 3.85 -16.29 11.34
CA ARG A 243 4.81 -15.37 11.99
C ARG A 243 4.56 -13.90 11.67
N VAL A 244 3.45 -13.57 11.00
CA VAL A 244 3.14 -12.20 10.61
C VAL A 244 2.92 -11.35 11.85
N GLU A 245 3.60 -10.22 11.90
CA GLU A 245 3.53 -9.25 13.00
C GLU A 245 2.67 -8.05 12.62
N GLU A 246 2.66 -7.70 11.33
CA GLU A 246 1.93 -6.56 10.78
C GLU A 246 1.14 -7.00 9.53
N ALA A 247 -0.16 -6.74 9.52
CA ALA A 247 -1.03 -7.02 8.38
C ALA A 247 -1.86 -5.79 7.97
N VAL A 248 -1.89 -5.48 6.68
CA VAL A 248 -2.62 -4.34 6.11
C VAL A 248 -3.60 -4.82 5.06
N PHE A 249 -4.87 -4.48 5.25
CA PHE A 249 -5.96 -4.79 4.33
C PHE A 249 -6.64 -3.50 3.87
N ASP A 250 -6.44 -3.14 2.61
CA ASP A 250 -7.11 -2.01 1.98
C ASP A 250 -7.99 -2.52 0.84
N PHE A 251 -9.31 -2.47 1.03
CA PHE A 251 -10.30 -2.83 0.01
C PHE A 251 -11.03 -1.59 -0.52
N SER A 252 -10.40 -0.41 -0.44
CA SER A 252 -11.03 0.83 -0.91
C SER A 252 -11.26 0.89 -2.42
N SER A 253 -10.71 -0.05 -3.19
CA SER A 253 -11.02 -0.27 -4.61
C SER A 253 -12.35 -0.94 -4.86
N GLU A 254 -12.98 -1.52 -3.84
CA GLU A 254 -14.34 -2.02 -3.98
C GLU A 254 -15.34 -0.86 -4.01
N GLU A 255 -16.27 -0.99 -4.94
CA GLU A 255 -17.36 -0.03 -5.15
C GLU A 255 -18.71 -0.66 -4.79
N ASN A 256 -18.81 -1.99 -4.85
CA ASN A 256 -20.05 -2.74 -4.68
C ASN A 256 -20.00 -3.62 -3.42
N PHE A 257 -21.18 -3.97 -2.94
CA PHE A 257 -21.40 -5.01 -1.94
C PHE A 257 -22.43 -5.99 -2.48
N THR A 258 -22.07 -7.27 -2.55
CA THR A 258 -22.91 -8.34 -3.13
C THR A 258 -23.49 -9.29 -2.07
N GLY A 259 -22.97 -9.26 -0.84
CA GLY A 259 -23.52 -9.96 0.32
C GLY A 259 -22.52 -10.86 1.03
N ASP A 260 -21.68 -11.57 0.27
CA ASP A 260 -20.79 -12.63 0.77
C ASP A 260 -19.44 -12.10 1.29
N GLU A 261 -19.11 -10.85 0.99
CA GLU A 261 -17.80 -10.26 1.30
C GLU A 261 -17.53 -10.19 2.82
N GLY A 262 -18.58 -10.11 3.65
CA GLY A 262 -18.44 -10.10 5.11
C GLY A 262 -17.77 -11.37 5.64
N CYS A 263 -18.20 -12.55 5.16
CA CYS A 263 -17.62 -13.83 5.54
C CYS A 263 -16.17 -13.96 5.04
N LEU A 264 -15.90 -13.55 3.80
CA LEU A 264 -14.54 -13.58 3.21
C LEU A 264 -13.57 -12.71 4.01
N LEU A 265 -13.99 -11.48 4.34
CA LEU A 265 -13.18 -10.54 5.14
C LEU A 265 -12.94 -11.07 6.56
N SER A 266 -13.97 -11.65 7.19
CA SER A 266 -13.83 -12.28 8.50
C SER A 266 -12.80 -13.42 8.48
N GLY A 267 -12.84 -14.29 7.46
CA GLY A 267 -11.91 -15.40 7.29
C GLY A 267 -10.45 -14.95 7.12
N VAL A 268 -10.21 -14.00 6.20
CA VAL A 268 -8.84 -13.53 5.95
C VAL A 268 -8.25 -12.77 7.13
N ILE A 269 -9.01 -11.89 7.79
CA ILE A 269 -8.51 -11.16 8.98
C ILE A 269 -8.23 -12.13 10.13
N SER A 270 -9.09 -13.13 10.31
CA SER A 270 -8.93 -14.17 11.35
C SER A 270 -7.72 -15.09 11.13
N SER A 271 -7.15 -15.12 9.92
CA SER A 271 -5.94 -15.92 9.63
C SER A 271 -4.67 -15.37 10.30
N PHE A 272 -4.69 -14.10 10.72
CA PHE A 272 -3.53 -13.41 11.29
C PHE A 272 -3.57 -13.37 12.83
N VAL A 273 -3.64 -14.55 13.46
CA VAL A 273 -3.77 -14.69 14.92
C VAL A 273 -2.54 -14.27 15.73
N THR A 274 -1.38 -14.13 15.08
CA THR A 274 -0.11 -13.71 15.71
C THR A 274 0.26 -12.26 15.45
N ALA A 275 -0.51 -11.56 14.60
CA ALA A 275 -0.26 -10.16 14.27
C ALA A 275 -0.38 -9.28 15.53
N LYS A 276 0.56 -8.36 15.68
CA LYS A 276 0.57 -7.34 16.74
C LYS A 276 -0.09 -6.05 16.24
N GLU A 277 -0.06 -5.82 14.93
CA GLU A 277 -0.70 -4.69 14.27
C GLU A 277 -1.56 -5.15 13.09
N ILE A 278 -2.79 -4.65 13.03
CA ILE A 278 -3.70 -4.84 11.89
C ILE A 278 -4.22 -3.48 11.44
N THR A 279 -4.14 -3.24 10.13
CA THR A 279 -4.75 -2.08 9.47
C THR A 279 -5.90 -2.51 8.58
N VAL A 280 -7.06 -1.86 8.71
CA VAL A 280 -8.24 -2.09 7.86
C VAL A 280 -8.83 -0.77 7.37
N CYS A 281 -9.44 -0.76 6.19
CA CYS A 281 -10.05 0.44 5.61
C CYS A 281 -11.57 0.55 5.91
N SER A 282 -12.18 1.70 5.59
CA SER A 282 -13.64 1.92 5.70
C SER A 282 -14.49 0.82 5.04
N TYR A 283 -14.14 0.35 3.84
CA TYR A 283 -14.88 -0.74 3.18
C TYR A 283 -14.98 -1.98 4.09
N THR A 284 -13.84 -2.46 4.59
CA THR A 284 -13.79 -3.56 5.55
C THR A 284 -14.66 -3.31 6.76
N ILE A 285 -14.58 -2.12 7.34
CA ILE A 285 -15.33 -1.78 8.56
C ILE A 285 -16.84 -1.78 8.31
N GLN A 286 -17.31 -1.34 7.13
CA GLN A 286 -18.74 -1.38 6.79
C GLN A 286 -19.23 -2.81 6.53
N VAL A 287 -18.42 -3.62 5.84
CA VAL A 287 -18.84 -4.93 5.32
C VAL A 287 -18.65 -6.07 6.31
N LEU A 288 -17.60 -6.02 7.15
CA LEU A 288 -17.25 -7.08 8.10
C LEU A 288 -18.41 -7.57 9.01
N PRO A 289 -19.33 -6.71 9.48
CA PRO A 289 -20.49 -7.16 10.27
C PRO A 289 -21.49 -8.05 9.52
N HIS A 290 -21.38 -8.22 8.21
CA HIS A 290 -22.19 -9.17 7.44
C HIS A 290 -21.61 -10.60 7.44
N GLY A 291 -20.50 -10.83 8.15
CA GLY A 291 -19.96 -12.18 8.35
C GLY A 291 -20.82 -13.03 9.29
N ASP A 292 -20.39 -14.27 9.52
CA ASP A 292 -21.13 -15.28 10.31
C ASP A 292 -21.52 -14.81 11.72
N ASP A 293 -20.63 -14.09 12.42
CA ASP A 293 -20.89 -13.46 13.72
C ASP A 293 -20.76 -11.93 13.58
N PRO A 294 -21.88 -11.17 13.63
CA PRO A 294 -21.87 -9.73 13.46
C PRO A 294 -21.33 -8.97 14.69
N LEU A 295 -20.98 -9.67 15.78
CA LEU A 295 -20.55 -9.06 17.04
C LEU A 295 -19.05 -9.21 17.32
N ARG A 296 -18.40 -10.23 16.76
CA ARG A 296 -16.96 -10.49 16.92
C ARG A 296 -16.44 -11.42 15.82
N LEU A 297 -15.13 -11.37 15.58
CA LEU A 297 -14.43 -12.35 14.76
C LEU A 297 -14.42 -13.73 15.44
N SER A 298 -14.45 -14.79 14.64
CA SER A 298 -14.48 -16.18 15.10
C SER A 298 -13.18 -16.61 15.79
N ALA A 299 -12.03 -16.15 15.29
CA ALA A 299 -10.73 -16.30 15.94
C ALA A 299 -10.29 -14.98 16.60
N SER A 300 -10.19 -14.97 17.94
CA SER A 300 -9.74 -13.78 18.66
C SER A 300 -8.22 -13.78 18.77
N ASN A 301 -7.57 -12.88 18.03
CA ASN A 301 -6.15 -12.59 18.16
C ASN A 301 -5.88 -11.89 19.51
N GLN A 302 -5.27 -12.62 20.44
CA GLN A 302 -4.88 -12.13 21.78
C GLN A 302 -3.53 -11.38 21.77
N MET A 303 -2.79 -11.43 20.66
CA MET A 303 -1.48 -10.78 20.49
C MET A 303 -1.59 -9.37 19.89
N LEU A 304 -2.75 -9.01 19.33
CA LEU A 304 -2.95 -7.69 18.75
C LEU A 304 -2.81 -6.61 19.83
N ARG A 305 -1.95 -5.63 19.57
CA ARG A 305 -1.72 -4.47 20.45
C ARG A 305 -2.03 -3.17 19.74
N HIS A 306 -2.08 -3.14 18.42
CA HIS A 306 -2.35 -1.95 17.63
C HIS A 306 -3.38 -2.23 16.53
N LEU A 307 -4.47 -1.47 16.52
CA LEU A 307 -5.48 -1.48 15.47
C LEU A 307 -5.46 -0.14 14.75
N ILE A 308 -5.38 -0.16 13.43
CA ILE A 308 -5.40 1.04 12.58
C ILE A 308 -6.65 1.00 11.71
N LEU A 309 -7.52 2.01 11.87
CA LEU A 309 -8.70 2.22 11.05
C LEU A 309 -8.39 3.32 10.04
N LYS A 310 -8.29 2.96 8.76
CA LYS A 310 -7.83 3.86 7.70
C LYS A 310 -8.99 4.33 6.81
N LYS A 311 -8.91 5.57 6.37
CA LYS A 311 -9.88 6.18 5.43
C LYS A 311 -11.33 6.12 5.94
N VAL A 312 -11.55 6.45 7.22
CA VAL A 312 -12.88 6.35 7.86
C VAL A 312 -13.51 7.71 8.07
N ALA A 313 -14.85 7.77 8.08
CA ALA A 313 -15.59 9.00 8.35
C ALA A 313 -16.38 8.96 9.68
N MET A 314 -16.28 7.86 10.43
CA MET A 314 -17.17 7.50 11.53
C MET A 314 -18.65 7.53 11.11
N HIS A 315 -18.93 7.21 9.85
CA HIS A 315 -20.29 7.18 9.31
C HIS A 315 -21.11 6.09 10.03
N PRO A 316 -22.44 6.25 10.24
CA PRO A 316 -23.26 5.23 10.91
C PRO A 316 -23.11 3.80 10.37
N ASN A 317 -22.77 3.63 9.09
CA ASN A 317 -22.52 2.32 8.48
C ASN A 317 -21.21 1.65 8.95
N GLU A 318 -20.22 2.44 9.38
CA GLU A 318 -18.92 1.95 9.85
C GLU A 318 -18.97 1.52 11.33
N LEU A 319 -19.84 2.14 12.12
CA LEU A 319 -19.82 2.00 13.58
C LEU A 319 -19.97 0.56 14.08
N PRO A 320 -20.81 -0.29 13.47
CA PRO A 320 -20.89 -1.68 13.88
C PRO A 320 -19.57 -2.45 13.69
N GLY A 321 -18.87 -2.23 12.58
CA GLY A 321 -17.57 -2.86 12.35
C GLY A 321 -16.49 -2.35 13.30
N VAL A 322 -16.52 -1.06 13.65
CA VAL A 322 -15.61 -0.52 14.69
C VAL A 322 -15.83 -1.25 16.02
N VAL A 323 -17.08 -1.42 16.45
CA VAL A 323 -17.40 -2.14 17.70
C VAL A 323 -17.02 -3.62 17.60
N LEU A 324 -17.29 -4.28 16.48
CA LEU A 324 -16.92 -5.67 16.21
C LEU A 324 -15.41 -5.87 16.38
N LEU A 325 -14.59 -5.00 15.77
CA LEU A 325 -13.13 -5.08 15.87
C LEU A 325 -12.65 -4.82 17.32
N LEU A 326 -13.18 -3.80 17.99
CA LEU A 326 -12.83 -3.53 19.39
C LEU A 326 -13.18 -4.71 20.33
N ARG A 327 -14.29 -5.41 20.07
CA ARG A 327 -14.66 -6.63 20.82
C ARG A 327 -13.77 -7.83 20.49
N SER A 328 -13.24 -7.89 19.27
CA SER A 328 -12.44 -9.02 18.78
C SER A 328 -11.01 -9.03 19.33
N TYR A 329 -10.50 -7.87 19.78
CA TYR A 329 -9.12 -7.68 20.24
C TYR A 329 -9.07 -7.19 21.70
N PRO A 330 -9.21 -8.08 22.69
CA PRO A 330 -9.34 -7.70 24.11
C PRO A 330 -8.07 -7.08 24.71
N GLU A 331 -6.89 -7.39 24.17
CA GLU A 331 -5.59 -6.91 24.64
C GLU A 331 -5.10 -5.65 23.90
N LEU A 332 -5.97 -5.00 23.11
CA LEU A 332 -5.63 -3.84 22.29
C LEU A 332 -5.15 -2.65 23.17
N GLU A 333 -3.96 -2.12 22.85
CA GLU A 333 -3.34 -1.02 23.60
C GLU A 333 -3.35 0.32 22.84
N ASN A 334 -3.26 0.27 21.51
CA ASN A 334 -3.19 1.43 20.63
C ASN A 334 -4.29 1.38 19.57
N LEU A 335 -5.04 2.46 19.44
CA LEU A 335 -5.99 2.67 18.36
C LEU A 335 -5.57 3.88 17.53
N THR A 336 -5.30 3.68 16.25
CA THR A 336 -5.05 4.77 15.30
C THR A 336 -6.20 4.88 14.31
N VAL A 337 -6.62 6.10 14.02
CA VAL A 337 -7.73 6.39 13.13
C VAL A 337 -7.29 7.45 12.15
N THR A 338 -7.29 7.14 10.86
CA THR A 338 -7.05 8.11 9.79
C THR A 338 -8.37 8.47 9.15
N MET A 339 -8.79 9.72 9.36
CA MET A 339 -10.06 10.25 8.86
C MET A 339 -9.98 10.55 7.35
N ASP A 340 -11.09 10.36 6.66
CA ASP A 340 -11.27 10.66 5.24
C ASP A 340 -12.75 10.94 4.95
N ASP A 341 -13.09 11.20 3.69
CA ASP A 341 -14.46 11.38 3.27
C ASP A 341 -15.25 10.07 3.28
N VAL A 342 -16.59 10.18 3.35
CA VAL A 342 -17.48 9.01 3.46
C VAL A 342 -17.36 8.14 2.21
N LYS A 343 -16.94 6.87 2.40
CA LYS A 343 -17.00 5.86 1.35
C LYS A 343 -18.45 5.37 1.20
N GLN A 344 -19.07 5.73 0.07
CA GLN A 344 -20.32 5.11 -0.38
C GLN A 344 -20.01 3.77 -1.04
N ILE A 345 -20.82 2.76 -0.73
CA ILE A 345 -20.71 1.42 -1.30
C ILE A 345 -22.07 1.12 -1.95
N GLU A 346 -22.07 0.86 -3.24
CA GLU A 346 -23.27 0.52 -4.00
C GLU A 346 -23.80 -0.85 -3.53
N GLY A 347 -25.13 -0.97 -3.42
CA GLY A 347 -25.78 -2.18 -2.90
C GLY A 347 -25.67 -2.39 -1.38
N PHE A 348 -24.99 -1.50 -0.65
CA PHE A 348 -24.82 -1.65 0.80
C PHE A 348 -26.14 -1.59 1.57
N THR A 349 -26.37 -2.59 2.40
CA THR A 349 -27.45 -2.65 3.37
C THR A 349 -26.90 -2.56 4.79
N TYR A 350 -27.66 -1.98 5.72
CA TYR A 350 -27.22 -1.91 7.10
C TYR A 350 -27.38 -3.30 7.75
N PRO A 351 -26.36 -3.82 8.48
CA PRO A 351 -26.31 -5.22 8.91
C PRO A 351 -27.33 -5.63 10.01
N PHE A 352 -28.17 -4.71 10.49
CA PHE A 352 -29.16 -4.98 11.53
C PHE A 352 -30.51 -4.36 11.19
N ASP A 353 -31.60 -4.97 11.64
CA ASP A 353 -32.97 -4.49 11.35
C ASP A 353 -33.22 -3.05 11.82
N ASN A 354 -32.60 -2.65 12.94
CA ASN A 354 -32.81 -1.35 13.57
C ASN A 354 -31.56 -0.47 13.43
N ARG A 355 -31.51 0.32 12.36
CA ARG A 355 -30.47 1.34 12.18
C ARG A 355 -30.69 2.52 13.14
N PRO A 356 -29.72 2.86 14.00
CA PRO A 356 -29.85 4.04 14.86
C PRO A 356 -29.93 5.33 14.04
N ALA A 357 -30.66 6.32 14.55
CA ALA A 357 -30.90 7.58 13.86
C ALA A 357 -29.61 8.38 13.57
N ASN A 358 -28.59 8.24 14.41
CA ASN A 358 -27.29 8.88 14.25
C ASN A 358 -26.21 8.17 15.08
N ALA A 359 -24.95 8.61 14.93
CA ALA A 359 -23.82 8.03 15.67
C ALA A 359 -23.97 8.13 17.19
N ALA A 360 -24.49 9.25 17.73
CA ALA A 360 -24.66 9.41 19.17
C ALA A 360 -25.67 8.40 19.74
N ALA A 361 -26.78 8.15 19.02
CA ALA A 361 -27.75 7.12 19.36
C ALA A 361 -27.13 5.71 19.31
N PHE A 362 -26.33 5.41 18.28
CA PHE A 362 -25.61 4.14 18.18
C PHE A 362 -24.68 3.91 19.38
N TRP A 363 -23.87 4.91 19.75
CA TRP A 363 -22.92 4.81 20.85
C TRP A 363 -23.60 4.72 22.22
N ALA A 364 -24.76 5.34 22.40
CA ALA A 364 -25.56 5.23 23.62
C ALA A 364 -26.06 3.80 23.87
N LEU A 365 -26.28 3.02 22.80
CA LEU A 365 -26.69 1.61 22.91
C LEU A 365 -25.53 0.68 23.32
N GLN A 366 -24.28 1.14 23.25
CA GLN A 366 -23.11 0.35 23.62
C GLN A 366 -22.90 0.34 25.15
N ILE A 367 -23.83 -0.30 25.85
CA ILE A 367 -23.82 -0.40 27.31
C ILE A 367 -22.86 -1.47 27.81
N THR A 368 -22.62 -2.51 27.01
CA THR A 368 -21.76 -3.64 27.39
C THR A 368 -20.30 -3.21 27.50
N THR A 369 -19.60 -3.81 28.45
CA THR A 369 -18.17 -3.58 28.64
C THR A 369 -17.40 -4.17 27.45
N ILE A 370 -16.55 -3.35 26.84
CA ILE A 370 -15.56 -3.80 25.84
C ILE A 370 -14.22 -3.94 26.57
N THR A 371 -13.68 -5.17 26.60
CA THR A 371 -12.51 -5.53 27.42
C THR A 371 -11.32 -4.62 27.18
N CYS A 372 -10.97 -4.37 25.92
CA CYS A 372 -9.81 -3.54 25.60
C CYS A 372 -9.97 -2.10 26.10
N LEU A 373 -11.14 -1.49 25.92
CA LEU A 373 -11.39 -0.14 26.42
C LEU A 373 -11.27 -0.10 27.95
N ASN A 374 -11.86 -1.07 28.64
CA ASN A 374 -11.84 -1.11 30.09
C ASN A 374 -10.42 -1.31 30.65
N ARG A 375 -9.60 -2.18 30.05
CA ARG A 375 -8.39 -2.70 30.71
C ARG A 375 -7.06 -2.46 30.01
N HIS A 376 -7.04 -2.21 28.69
CA HIS A 376 -5.81 -2.28 27.90
C HIS A 376 -5.53 -1.05 27.03
N LEU A 377 -6.55 -0.34 26.54
CA LEU A 377 -6.39 0.76 25.60
C LEU A 377 -5.73 1.97 26.27
N LYS A 378 -4.46 2.19 25.96
CA LYS A 378 -3.61 3.24 26.54
C LYS A 378 -3.52 4.48 25.65
N LYS A 379 -3.58 4.32 24.33
CA LYS A 379 -3.38 5.41 23.38
C LYS A 379 -4.39 5.39 22.24
N VAL A 380 -4.95 6.56 21.95
CA VAL A 380 -5.78 6.83 20.78
C VAL A 380 -5.13 7.94 19.96
N THR A 381 -4.92 7.72 18.67
CA THR A 381 -4.43 8.74 17.74
C THR A 381 -5.44 8.91 16.62
N VAL A 382 -5.88 10.15 16.38
CA VAL A 382 -6.80 10.50 15.30
C VAL A 382 -6.11 11.49 14.37
N GLN A 383 -6.05 11.15 13.10
CA GLN A 383 -5.42 11.95 12.05
C GLN A 383 -6.48 12.48 11.10
N GLY A 384 -6.36 13.74 10.70
CA GLY A 384 -7.33 14.38 9.81
C GLY A 384 -8.64 14.75 10.50
N PHE A 385 -8.62 15.04 11.80
CA PHE A 385 -9.82 15.39 12.56
C PHE A 385 -10.49 16.67 12.02
N LYS A 386 -11.78 16.59 11.67
CA LYS A 386 -12.61 17.70 11.18
C LYS A 386 -13.65 18.14 12.23
N GLY A 387 -13.86 17.36 13.29
CA GLY A 387 -14.80 17.68 14.37
C GLY A 387 -16.27 17.52 13.98
N THR A 388 -16.56 16.61 13.05
CA THR A 388 -17.95 16.27 12.70
C THR A 388 -18.70 15.69 13.91
N ALA A 389 -20.04 15.73 13.87
CA ALA A 389 -20.86 15.19 14.94
C ALA A 389 -20.58 13.69 15.20
N ASN A 390 -20.26 12.94 14.15
CA ASN A 390 -19.92 11.53 14.23
C ASN A 390 -18.56 11.29 14.90
N GLU A 391 -17.52 12.03 14.49
CA GLU A 391 -16.20 12.00 15.11
C GLU A 391 -16.27 12.34 16.60
N LEU A 392 -16.98 13.42 16.95
CA LEU A 392 -17.16 13.86 18.33
C LEU A 392 -17.92 12.81 19.16
N ALA A 393 -18.96 12.17 18.58
CA ALA A 393 -19.71 11.12 19.27
C ALA A 393 -18.84 9.89 19.56
N PHE A 394 -18.01 9.48 18.59
CA PHE A 394 -17.04 8.38 18.75
C PHE A 394 -15.99 8.70 19.82
N LEU A 395 -15.37 9.88 19.78
CA LEU A 395 -14.35 10.29 20.76
C LEU A 395 -14.93 10.38 22.17
N LYS A 396 -16.15 10.94 22.32
CA LYS A 396 -16.87 10.96 23.60
C LYS A 396 -17.17 9.55 24.12
N PHE A 397 -17.52 8.63 23.23
CA PHE A 397 -17.69 7.22 23.59
C PHE A 397 -16.39 6.61 24.13
N LEU A 398 -15.28 6.79 23.43
CA LEU A 398 -13.98 6.28 23.89
C LEU A 398 -13.57 6.86 25.25
N LEU A 399 -13.68 8.18 25.42
CA LEU A 399 -13.35 8.85 26.69
C LEU A 399 -14.19 8.35 27.87
N ARG A 400 -15.46 7.99 27.64
CA ARG A 400 -16.38 7.48 28.66
C ARG A 400 -16.22 5.99 28.98
N LYS A 401 -15.61 5.22 28.08
CA LYS A 401 -15.51 3.75 28.21
C LYS A 401 -14.10 3.26 28.46
N SER A 402 -13.08 4.11 28.22
CA SER A 402 -11.69 3.72 28.34
C SER A 402 -11.11 4.09 29.70
N ASN A 403 -11.05 3.14 30.62
CA ASN A 403 -10.69 3.40 32.03
C ASN A 403 -9.18 3.57 32.24
N VAL A 404 -8.35 3.09 31.31
CA VAL A 404 -6.88 3.11 31.41
C VAL A 404 -6.20 3.96 30.32
N LEU A 405 -7.00 4.76 29.59
CA LEU A 405 -6.50 5.61 28.52
C LEU A 405 -5.58 6.69 29.08
N LYS A 406 -4.38 6.83 28.50
CA LYS A 406 -3.36 7.79 28.92
C LYS A 406 -3.24 8.93 27.92
N ASP A 407 -3.24 8.61 26.63
CA ASP A 407 -2.99 9.59 25.57
C ASP A 407 -4.12 9.57 24.53
N MET A 408 -4.74 10.73 24.31
CA MET A 408 -5.59 10.99 23.16
C MET A 408 -4.97 12.09 22.30
N ILE A 409 -4.45 11.72 21.14
CA ILE A 409 -3.78 12.64 20.21
C ILE A 409 -4.71 12.93 19.04
N LEU A 410 -5.02 14.20 18.82
CA LEU A 410 -5.85 14.68 17.72
C LEU A 410 -5.02 15.55 16.80
N GLU A 411 -4.73 15.07 15.60
CA GLU A 411 -4.07 15.81 14.53
C GLU A 411 -5.16 16.35 13.61
N VAL A 412 -5.39 17.67 13.66
CA VAL A 412 -6.49 18.29 12.91
C VAL A 412 -6.21 18.28 11.41
N ALA A 413 -7.27 18.19 10.62
CA ALA A 413 -7.15 18.24 9.16
C ALA A 413 -6.45 19.54 8.72
N SER A 414 -5.58 19.41 7.73
CA SER A 414 -4.96 20.54 7.04
C SER A 414 -5.47 20.57 5.61
N ASP A 415 -6.40 21.47 5.33
CA ASP A 415 -6.99 21.68 4.00
C ASP A 415 -6.41 22.94 3.31
N GLY A 416 -5.30 23.47 3.83
CA GLY A 416 -4.70 24.72 3.37
C GLY A 416 -5.45 25.98 3.81
N ASN A 417 -6.62 25.85 4.45
CA ASN A 417 -7.40 26.97 4.94
C ASN A 417 -7.20 27.15 6.47
N ILE A 418 -6.59 28.27 6.84
CA ILE A 418 -6.28 28.61 8.24
C ILE A 418 -7.55 28.75 9.10
N GLU A 419 -8.65 29.28 8.55
CA GLU A 419 -9.91 29.43 9.28
C GLU A 419 -10.54 28.08 9.61
N ASN A 420 -10.53 27.15 8.64
CA ASN A 420 -10.99 25.79 8.87
C ASN A 420 -10.15 25.09 9.92
N ARG A 421 -8.82 25.20 9.85
CA ARG A 421 -7.92 24.66 10.86
C ARG A 421 -8.23 25.21 12.25
N ASN A 422 -8.41 26.53 12.40
CA ASN A 422 -8.79 27.15 13.68
C ASN A 422 -10.14 26.63 14.20
N ARG A 423 -11.12 26.42 13.31
CA ARG A 423 -12.41 25.81 13.65
C ARG A 423 -12.24 24.37 14.15
N TYR A 424 -11.44 23.55 13.46
CA TYR A 424 -11.15 22.18 13.88
C TYR A 424 -10.46 22.13 15.25
N MET A 425 -9.50 23.01 15.49
CA MET A 425 -8.84 23.17 16.78
C MET A 425 -9.86 23.53 17.89
N GLY A 426 -10.75 24.48 17.63
CA GLY A 426 -11.81 24.85 18.57
C GLY A 426 -12.77 23.70 18.88
N LEU A 427 -13.14 22.90 17.88
CA LEU A 427 -13.97 21.70 18.06
C LEU A 427 -13.23 20.62 18.87
N ALA A 428 -11.94 20.40 18.60
CA ALA A 428 -11.13 19.46 19.36
C ALA A 428 -11.01 19.90 20.83
N GLN A 429 -10.92 21.21 21.10
CA GLN A 429 -10.88 21.75 22.46
C GLN A 429 -12.14 21.43 23.27
N THR A 430 -13.30 21.23 22.63
CA THR A 430 -14.55 20.85 23.33
C THR A 430 -14.49 19.48 24.01
N LEU A 431 -13.47 18.68 23.70
CA LEU A 431 -13.22 17.39 24.36
C LEU A 431 -12.51 17.56 25.71
N HIS A 432 -11.89 18.72 25.97
CA HIS A 432 -11.36 19.04 27.29
C HIS A 432 -12.49 19.28 28.29
N GLY A 433 -12.31 18.79 29.52
CA GLY A 433 -13.29 18.97 30.60
C GLY A 433 -14.50 18.04 30.54
N LEU A 434 -14.50 17.05 29.64
CA LEU A 434 -15.46 15.95 29.71
C LEU A 434 -15.17 15.06 30.93
N ASN A 435 -16.22 14.48 31.50
CA ASN A 435 -16.09 13.43 32.51
C ASN A 435 -15.53 12.17 31.84
N ASN A 436 -14.22 12.02 31.93
CA ASN A 436 -13.47 10.89 31.38
C ASN A 436 -13.51 9.73 32.36
N ALA A 437 -13.52 8.51 31.82
CA ALA A 437 -13.44 7.30 32.63
C ALA A 437 -12.05 7.08 33.21
N SER A 438 -11.00 7.39 32.44
CA SER A 438 -9.63 7.46 32.93
C SER A 438 -9.36 8.83 33.55
N PRO A 439 -8.87 8.90 34.81
CA PRO A 439 -8.46 10.16 35.42
C PRO A 439 -7.12 10.69 34.84
N ASP A 440 -6.33 9.82 34.21
CA ASP A 440 -4.96 10.12 33.77
C ASP A 440 -4.88 10.50 32.28
N VAL A 441 -6.02 10.54 31.57
CA VAL A 441 -6.03 10.83 30.14
C VAL A 441 -5.61 12.27 29.85
N THR A 442 -4.63 12.40 28.97
CA THR A 442 -4.19 13.69 28.42
C THR A 442 -4.62 13.79 26.96
N THR A 443 -5.38 14.84 26.64
CA THR A 443 -5.77 15.14 25.25
C THR A 443 -4.78 16.14 24.66
N THR A 444 -4.02 15.72 23.65
CA THR A 444 -3.09 16.58 22.91
C THR A 444 -3.68 16.90 21.55
N ILE A 445 -3.72 18.18 21.18
CA ILE A 445 -4.23 18.65 19.88
C ILE A 445 -3.05 19.24 19.09
N ARG A 446 -2.89 18.82 17.83
CA ARG A 446 -1.80 19.24 16.94
C ARG A 446 -2.30 19.71 15.59
#